data_AF-A0A1S4EFJ4-F1
#
_entry.id   AF-A0A1S4EFJ4-F1
#
_cell.length_a   1.000
_cell.length_b   1.000
_cell.length_c   1.000
_cell.angle_alpha   90.00
_cell.angle_beta   90.00
_cell.angle_gamma   90.00
#
_symmetry.space_group_name_H-M   'P 1'
#
loop_
_entity.id
_entity.type
_entity.pdbx_description
1 polymer ?
#
loop_
_entity_poly.entity_id
_entity_poly.type
_entity_poly.pdbx_seq_one_letter_code
_entity_poly.pdbx_strand_id
1 'polypeptide(L)'
;MQTFWKTRGCFVIFFECFPVRTNTYNVQSLTIPESWADHSNRIIQRSSTERSKSSQLRSDSDNCINDCANRIWNAWNYSNSALARRTNEILEAKNKLQMHLHKTQQEIFDVEKNIELLRKAIQDKSAPIKVAQSRLEARIHRKDVELCRDGPQLR
;
A
#
# COMPACT_ATOMS: atom_id res chain seq x y z
N MET A 1 60.21 33.30 40.70
CA MET A 1 60.23 31.97 40.05
C MET A 1 58.89 31.73 39.39
N GLN A 2 58.95 31.31 38.13
CA GLN A 2 57.83 31.01 37.24
C GLN A 2 56.88 29.93 37.79
N THR A 3 55.57 30.22 37.64
CA THR A 3 54.44 29.41 37.14
C THR A 3 54.43 27.88 37.28
N PHE A 4 53.24 27.37 37.66
CA PHE A 4 52.40 26.27 37.07
C PHE A 4 51.72 25.45 38.21
N TRP A 5 50.45 24.99 38.24
CA TRP A 5 49.41 24.55 37.29
C TRP A 5 48.01 24.96 37.85
N LYS A 6 47.06 25.56 37.11
CA LYS A 6 46.07 24.98 36.16
C LYS A 6 45.02 24.02 36.75
N THR A 7 43.84 24.56 37.06
CA THR A 7 42.51 23.93 36.84
C THR A 7 41.51 25.06 36.59
N ARG A 8 41.23 25.38 35.32
CA ARG A 8 39.95 25.08 34.65
C ARG A 8 38.71 25.52 35.45
N GLY A 9 38.18 26.67 35.06
CA GLY A 9 36.73 26.85 34.93
C GLY A 9 35.95 27.14 36.20
N CYS A 10 36.38 28.11 37.02
CA CYS A 10 35.47 28.80 37.93
C CYS A 10 35.63 30.29 37.71
N PHE A 11 34.60 30.93 37.17
CA PHE A 11 34.54 32.39 37.01
C PHE A 11 34.40 32.99 38.42
N VAL A 12 35.52 33.16 39.12
CA VAL A 12 35.56 33.91 40.37
C VAL A 12 35.39 35.37 39.97
N ILE A 13 34.20 35.93 40.22
CA ILE A 13 33.97 37.36 40.11
C ILE A 13 34.80 37.98 41.22
N PHE A 14 36.00 38.44 40.87
CA PHE A 14 36.86 39.20 41.76
C PHE A 14 36.19 40.55 42.00
N PHE A 15 35.59 40.73 43.17
CA PHE A 15 35.10 42.03 43.63
C PHE A 15 36.32 42.86 44.01
N GLU A 16 36.98 43.43 43.01
CA GLU A 16 38.09 44.34 43.23
C GLU A 16 37.52 45.68 43.71
N CYS A 17 37.80 45.99 44.98
CA CYS A 17 37.34 47.21 45.64
C CYS A 17 38.13 48.42 45.10
N PHE A 18 37.66 49.00 43.99
CA PHE A 18 38.18 50.27 43.50
C PHE A 18 37.68 51.45 44.36
N PRO A 19 38.54 52.44 44.71
CA PRO A 19 38.14 53.58 45.53
C PRO A 19 37.16 54.49 44.78
N VAL A 20 36.06 54.81 45.46
CA VAL A 20 34.96 55.62 44.92
C VAL A 20 35.43 57.06 44.69
N ARG A 21 35.62 57.44 43.42
CA ARG A 21 35.72 58.84 42.99
C ARG A 21 34.30 59.42 43.01
N THR A 22 34.00 60.30 43.98
CA THR A 22 32.71 60.99 44.08
C THR A 22 32.57 61.98 42.92
N ASN A 23 31.89 61.57 41.85
CA ASN A 23 31.45 62.48 40.81
C ASN A 23 29.96 62.78 41.06
N THR A 24 29.59 64.05 41.01
CA THR A 24 28.25 64.57 41.30
C THR A 24 27.32 64.25 40.14
N TYR A 25 26.52 63.19 40.27
CA TYR A 25 25.45 62.86 39.34
C TYR A 25 24.11 63.40 39.86
N ASN A 26 23.32 63.94 38.94
CA ASN A 26 21.98 64.50 39.14
C ASN A 26 21.08 63.59 40.02
N VAL A 27 20.65 64.10 41.18
CA VAL A 27 19.99 63.38 42.28
C VAL A 27 18.54 62.96 41.96
N GLN A 28 17.97 63.37 40.82
CA GLN A 28 16.59 63.05 40.45
C GLN A 28 16.39 61.63 39.88
N SER A 29 17.44 60.80 39.81
CA SER A 29 17.37 59.40 39.31
C SER A 29 18.12 58.40 40.20
N LEU A 30 18.22 58.64 41.52
CA LEU A 30 18.83 57.69 42.44
C LEU A 30 17.75 56.74 43.00
N THR A 31 17.82 55.47 42.60
CA THR A 31 16.96 54.41 43.15
C THR A 31 17.34 54.10 44.58
N ILE A 32 16.36 54.06 45.49
CA ILE A 32 16.58 53.56 46.85
C ILE A 32 16.80 52.03 46.82
N PRO A 33 17.60 51.47 47.74
CA PRO A 33 17.97 50.04 47.73
C PRO A 33 16.77 49.08 47.62
N GLU A 34 15.65 49.41 48.25
CA GLU A 34 14.41 48.63 48.19
C GLU A 34 13.81 48.58 46.78
N SER A 35 13.73 49.72 46.10
CA SER A 35 13.23 49.81 44.71
C SER A 35 14.14 49.06 43.72
N TRP A 36 15.45 49.09 43.95
CA TRP A 36 16.41 48.29 43.17
C TRP A 36 16.25 46.78 43.43
N ALA A 37 16.06 46.37 44.68
CA ALA A 37 15.87 44.98 45.06
C ALA A 37 14.57 44.42 44.43
N ASP A 38 13.48 45.18 44.50
CA ASP A 38 12.21 44.82 43.87
C ASP A 38 12.31 44.73 42.35
N HIS A 39 12.99 45.69 41.71
CA HIS A 39 13.21 45.66 40.27
C HIS A 39 14.06 44.45 39.85
N SER A 40 15.12 44.15 40.59
CA SER A 40 15.99 42.99 40.37
C SER A 40 15.22 41.68 40.55
N ASN A 41 14.40 41.57 41.60
CA ASN A 41 13.53 40.41 41.82
C ASN A 41 12.52 40.22 40.68
N ARG A 42 11.90 41.29 40.19
CA ARG A 42 11.00 41.25 39.01
C ARG A 42 11.72 40.76 37.76
N ILE A 43 12.96 41.20 37.52
CA ILE A 43 13.78 40.72 36.39
C ILE A 43 14.07 39.22 36.54
N ILE A 44 14.45 38.76 37.73
CA ILE A 44 14.75 37.36 38.01
C ILE A 44 13.51 36.48 37.74
N GLN A 45 12.34 36.89 38.24
CA GLN A 45 11.08 36.15 38.03
C GLN A 45 10.67 36.12 36.55
N ARG A 46 10.80 37.26 35.85
CA ARG A 46 10.54 37.34 34.40
C ARG A 46 11.49 36.43 33.62
N SER A 47 12.78 36.45 33.93
CA SER A 47 13.79 35.59 33.30
C SER A 47 13.53 34.10 33.55
N SER A 48 13.14 33.73 34.77
CA SER A 48 12.74 32.35 35.11
C SER A 48 11.54 31.89 34.28
N THR A 49 10.50 32.72 34.23
CA THR A 49 9.27 32.45 33.44
C THR A 49 9.59 32.31 31.96
N GLU A 50 10.41 33.20 31.40
CA GLU A 50 10.76 33.18 29.98
C GLU A 50 11.59 31.94 29.61
N ARG A 51 12.52 31.53 30.48
CA ARG A 51 13.27 30.27 30.30
C ARG A 51 12.36 29.05 30.34
N SER A 52 11.37 29.02 31.22
CA SER A 52 10.38 27.94 31.29
C SER A 52 9.54 27.86 30.00
N LYS A 53 9.02 28.99 29.51
CA LYS A 53 8.30 29.07 28.23
C LYS A 53 9.18 28.61 27.06
N SER A 54 10.43 29.06 27.03
CA SER A 54 11.39 28.65 26.00
C SER A 54 11.69 27.15 26.05
N SER A 55 11.73 26.54 27.23
CA SER A 55 11.86 25.09 27.39
C SER A 55 10.63 24.36 26.86
N GLN A 56 9.43 24.85 27.19
CA GLN A 56 8.17 24.27 26.71
C GLN A 56 8.09 24.30 25.19
N LEU A 57 8.38 25.45 24.56
CA LEU A 57 8.35 25.59 23.11
C LEU A 57 9.32 24.62 22.39
N ARG A 58 10.50 24.36 22.96
CA ARG A 58 11.41 23.35 22.42
C ARG A 58 10.80 21.95 22.51
N SER A 59 10.24 21.60 23.67
CA SER A 59 9.56 20.31 23.85
C SER A 59 8.39 20.14 22.88
N ASP A 60 7.57 21.18 22.68
CA ASP A 60 6.44 21.15 21.75
C ASP A 60 6.91 21.01 20.30
N SER A 61 8.01 21.68 19.95
CA SER A 61 8.66 21.54 18.64
C SER A 61 9.15 20.10 18.41
N ASP A 62 9.83 19.51 19.39
CA ASP A 62 10.33 18.13 19.31
C ASP A 62 9.16 17.13 19.18
N ASN A 63 8.08 17.34 19.94
CA ASN A 63 6.86 16.54 19.84
C ASN A 63 6.23 16.65 18.45
N CYS A 64 6.10 17.87 17.91
CA CYS A 64 5.57 18.09 16.57
C CYS A 64 6.39 17.41 15.47
N ILE A 65 7.73 17.45 15.58
CA ILE A 65 8.63 16.75 14.65
C ILE A 65 8.40 15.24 14.73
N ASN A 66 8.34 14.68 15.93
CA ASN A 66 8.10 13.24 16.12
C ASN A 66 6.72 12.82 15.60
N ASP A 67 5.68 13.59 15.86
CA ASP A 67 4.33 13.34 15.35
C ASP A 67 4.29 13.39 13.83
N CYS A 68 4.96 14.37 13.21
CA CYS A 68 5.06 14.47 11.77
C CYS A 68 5.79 13.26 11.17
N ALA A 69 6.92 12.86 11.76
CA ALA A 69 7.69 11.70 11.32
C ALA A 69 6.86 10.40 11.41
N ASN A 70 6.15 10.20 12.53
CA ASN A 70 5.26 9.07 12.72
C ASN A 70 4.11 9.05 11.70
N ARG A 71 3.51 10.22 11.43
CA ARG A 71 2.44 10.34 10.42
C ARG A 71 2.92 9.99 9.02
N ILE A 72 4.11 10.48 8.63
CA ILE A 72 4.71 10.16 7.33
C ILE A 72 4.99 8.66 7.24
N TRP A 73 5.58 8.08 8.27
CA TRP A 73 5.88 6.66 8.33
C TRP A 73 4.62 5.80 8.20
N ASN A 74 3.56 6.15 8.94
CA ASN A 74 2.29 5.43 8.90
C ASN A 74 1.62 5.57 7.52
N ALA A 75 1.62 6.77 6.94
CA ALA A 75 1.05 7.00 5.61
C ALA A 75 1.80 6.21 4.52
N TRP A 76 3.14 6.16 4.60
CA TRP A 76 3.97 5.37 3.71
C TRP A 76 3.67 3.88 3.82
N ASN A 77 3.65 3.33 5.04
CA ASN A 77 3.34 1.91 5.27
C ASN A 77 1.93 1.54 4.80
N TYR A 78 0.94 2.38 5.12
CA TYR A 78 -0.44 2.17 4.71
C TYR A 78 -0.56 2.15 3.18
N SER A 79 0.01 3.16 2.52
CA SER A 79 -0.07 3.28 1.06
C SER A 79 0.62 2.11 0.36
N ASN A 80 1.80 1.72 0.80
CA ASN A 80 2.51 0.56 0.22
C ASN A 80 1.79 -0.75 0.46
N SER A 81 1.24 -0.95 1.67
CA SER A 81 0.46 -2.15 1.99
C SER A 81 -0.80 -2.24 1.13
N ALA A 82 -1.50 -1.11 0.94
CA ALA A 82 -2.67 -1.04 0.08
C ALA A 82 -2.33 -1.31 -1.40
N LEU A 83 -1.22 -0.75 -1.90
CA LEU A 83 -0.73 -1.00 -3.25
C LEU A 83 -0.33 -2.46 -3.46
N ALA A 84 0.39 -3.06 -2.51
CA ALA A 84 0.78 -4.47 -2.55
C ALA A 84 -0.46 -5.39 -2.57
N ARG A 85 -1.44 -5.12 -1.71
CA ARG A 85 -2.71 -5.85 -1.69
C ARG A 85 -3.44 -5.75 -3.03
N ARG A 86 -3.60 -4.54 -3.57
CA ARG A 86 -4.27 -4.33 -4.87
C ARG A 86 -3.54 -5.04 -6.01
N THR A 87 -2.21 -5.06 -5.97
CA THR A 87 -1.39 -5.76 -6.97
C THR A 87 -1.65 -7.26 -6.93
N ASN A 88 -1.72 -7.85 -5.73
CA ASN A 88 -2.05 -9.27 -5.56
C ASN A 88 -3.47 -9.59 -6.04
N GLU A 89 -4.47 -8.77 -5.66
CA GLU A 89 -5.86 -8.96 -6.11
C GLU A 89 -5.97 -8.93 -7.65
N ILE A 90 -5.28 -7.99 -8.31
CA ILE A 90 -5.24 -7.90 -9.78
C ILE A 90 -4.54 -9.11 -10.39
N LEU A 91 -3.42 -9.54 -9.82
CA LEU A 91 -2.66 -10.69 -10.31
C LEU A 91 -3.49 -11.98 -10.20
N GLU A 92 -4.17 -12.20 -9.08
CA GLU A 92 -5.08 -13.33 -8.89
C GLU A 92 -6.24 -13.31 -9.89
N ALA A 93 -6.87 -12.15 -10.09
CA ALA A 93 -7.94 -12.00 -11.07
C ALA A 93 -7.46 -12.30 -12.49
N LYS A 94 -6.29 -11.77 -12.87
CA LYS A 94 -5.65 -12.08 -14.16
C LYS A 94 -5.39 -13.57 -14.31
N ASN A 95 -4.80 -14.21 -13.30
CA ASN A 95 -4.48 -15.65 -13.37
C ASN A 95 -5.76 -16.49 -13.54
N LYS A 96 -6.84 -16.17 -12.81
CA LYS A 96 -8.14 -16.82 -12.98
C LYS A 96 -8.68 -16.65 -14.40
N LEU A 97 -8.63 -15.44 -14.95
CA LEU A 97 -9.06 -15.19 -16.33
C LEU A 97 -8.22 -15.96 -17.35
N GLN A 98 -6.90 -16.04 -17.17
CA GLN A 98 -6.01 -16.82 -18.04
C GLN A 98 -6.33 -18.32 -17.98
N MET A 99 -6.60 -18.86 -16.79
CA MET A 99 -7.05 -20.25 -16.64
C MET A 99 -8.39 -20.51 -17.34
N HIS A 100 -9.37 -19.62 -17.16
CA HIS A 100 -10.66 -19.74 -17.83
C HIS A 100 -10.53 -19.65 -19.34
N LEU A 101 -9.72 -18.73 -19.86
CA LEU A 101 -9.43 -18.61 -21.28
C LEU A 101 -8.87 -19.93 -21.84
N HIS A 102 -7.88 -20.51 -21.18
CA HIS A 102 -7.30 -21.78 -21.61
C HIS A 102 -8.34 -22.92 -21.62
N LYS A 103 -9.17 -23.00 -20.56
CA LYS A 103 -10.24 -24.00 -20.49
C LYS A 103 -11.26 -23.83 -21.62
N THR A 104 -11.72 -22.61 -21.88
CA THR A 104 -12.68 -22.33 -22.97
C THR A 104 -12.07 -22.64 -24.33
N GLN A 105 -10.79 -22.34 -24.55
CA GLN A 105 -10.09 -22.72 -25.78
C GLN A 105 -10.04 -24.23 -25.97
N GLN A 106 -9.77 -24.99 -24.90
CA GLN A 106 -9.79 -26.45 -24.95
C GLN A 106 -11.19 -26.99 -25.26
N GLU A 107 -12.23 -26.45 -24.62
CA GLU A 107 -13.62 -26.83 -24.88
C GLU A 107 -14.03 -26.56 -26.34
N ILE A 108 -13.62 -25.41 -26.91
CA ILE A 108 -13.84 -25.09 -28.32
C ILE A 108 -13.18 -26.15 -29.22
N PHE A 109 -11.90 -26.45 -28.97
CA PHE A 109 -11.17 -27.44 -29.75
C PHE A 109 -11.83 -28.83 -29.69
N ASP A 110 -12.27 -29.26 -28.51
CA ASP A 110 -12.93 -30.56 -28.34
C ASP A 110 -14.27 -30.61 -29.08
N VAL A 111 -15.03 -29.51 -29.07
CA VAL A 111 -16.29 -29.39 -29.84
C VAL A 111 -16.02 -29.42 -31.35
N GLU A 112 -15.03 -28.68 -31.84
CA GLU A 112 -14.65 -28.68 -33.26
C GLU A 112 -14.25 -30.09 -33.73
N LYS A 113 -13.44 -30.79 -32.93
CA LYS A 113 -13.08 -32.19 -33.18
C LYS A 113 -14.30 -33.11 -33.22
N ASN A 114 -15.23 -32.95 -32.28
CA ASN A 114 -16.45 -33.75 -32.24
C ASN A 114 -17.34 -33.50 -33.46
N ILE A 115 -17.47 -32.24 -33.91
CA ILE A 115 -18.20 -31.91 -35.14
C ILE A 115 -17.61 -32.65 -36.34
N GLU A 116 -16.28 -32.67 -36.47
CA GLU A 116 -15.62 -33.36 -37.59
C GLU A 116 -15.81 -34.89 -37.52
N LEU A 117 -15.71 -35.48 -36.32
CA LEU A 117 -16.01 -36.90 -36.12
C LEU A 117 -17.45 -37.25 -36.49
N LEU A 118 -18.42 -36.40 -36.13
CA LEU A 118 -19.82 -36.60 -36.49
C LEU A 118 -20.06 -36.48 -38.00
N ARG A 119 -19.44 -35.49 -38.66
CA ARG A 119 -19.49 -35.35 -40.12
C ARG A 119 -18.96 -36.59 -40.82
N LYS A 120 -17.81 -37.10 -40.38
CA LYS A 120 -17.24 -38.34 -40.89
C LYS A 120 -18.15 -39.54 -40.66
N ALA A 121 -18.69 -39.71 -39.44
CA ALA A 121 -19.61 -40.80 -39.13
C ALA A 121 -20.89 -40.78 -39.98
N ILE A 122 -21.41 -39.60 -40.31
CA ILE A 122 -22.54 -39.45 -41.23
C ILE A 122 -22.14 -39.88 -42.64
N GLN A 123 -20.99 -39.45 -43.14
CA GLN A 123 -20.48 -39.84 -44.46
C GLN A 123 -20.25 -41.36 -44.54
N ASP A 124 -19.61 -41.96 -43.54
CA ASP A 124 -19.34 -43.39 -43.46
C ASP A 124 -20.63 -44.23 -43.46
N LYS A 125 -21.72 -43.72 -42.86
CA LYS A 125 -23.05 -44.36 -42.86
C LYS A 125 -23.86 -44.11 -44.14
N SER A 126 -23.52 -43.10 -44.92
CA SER A 126 -24.30 -42.68 -46.11
C SER A 126 -24.24 -43.66 -47.29
N ALA A 127 -23.15 -44.40 -47.45
CA ALA A 127 -23.03 -45.44 -48.47
C ALA A 127 -23.79 -46.73 -48.11
N PRO A 128 -23.60 -47.34 -46.92
CA PRO A 128 -24.33 -48.56 -46.57
C PRO A 128 -25.84 -48.34 -46.45
N ILE A 129 -26.31 -47.15 -46.02
CA ILE A 129 -27.75 -46.86 -46.01
C ILE A 129 -28.36 -46.84 -47.43
N LYS A 130 -27.65 -46.27 -48.41
CA LYS A 130 -28.07 -46.30 -49.83
C LYS A 130 -28.13 -47.74 -50.36
N VAL A 131 -27.12 -48.55 -50.06
CA VAL A 131 -27.09 -49.98 -50.43
C VAL A 131 -28.26 -50.73 -49.79
N ALA A 132 -28.54 -50.49 -48.51
CA ALA A 132 -29.68 -51.11 -47.83
C ALA A 132 -31.01 -50.69 -48.46
N GLN A 133 -31.19 -49.40 -48.77
CA GLN A 133 -32.37 -48.86 -49.45
C GLN A 133 -32.56 -49.49 -50.84
N SER A 134 -31.54 -49.47 -51.71
CA SER A 134 -31.63 -50.07 -53.04
C SER A 134 -31.89 -51.57 -53.00
N ARG A 135 -31.31 -52.30 -52.04
CA ARG A 135 -31.58 -53.73 -51.84
C ARG A 135 -33.01 -53.98 -51.36
N LEU A 136 -33.54 -53.12 -50.48
CA LEU A 136 -34.92 -53.23 -50.02
C LEU A 136 -35.90 -52.96 -51.17
N GLU A 137 -35.66 -51.94 -51.97
CA GLU A 137 -36.44 -51.63 -53.18
C GLU A 137 -36.47 -52.82 -54.15
N ALA A 138 -35.30 -53.40 -54.45
CA ALA A 138 -35.21 -54.57 -55.32
C ALA A 138 -36.01 -55.79 -54.80
N ARG A 139 -36.25 -55.92 -53.48
CA ARG A 139 -37.08 -56.99 -52.91
C ARG A 139 -38.56 -56.83 -53.26
N ILE A 140 -39.05 -55.60 -53.41
CA ILE A 140 -40.46 -55.29 -53.73
C ILE A 140 -40.84 -55.82 -55.12
N HIS A 141 -39.86 -56.02 -56.00
CA HIS A 141 -40.06 -56.52 -57.37
C HIS A 141 -39.92 -58.05 -57.52
N ARG A 142 -39.71 -58.80 -56.44
CA ARG A 142 -39.67 -60.28 -56.48
C ARG A 142 -41.07 -60.83 -56.80
N LYS A 143 -41.13 -61.94 -57.57
CA LYS A 143 -42.38 -62.57 -58.00
C LYS A 143 -42.75 -63.77 -57.14
N ASP A 144 -44.04 -64.05 -57.08
CA ASP A 144 -44.63 -65.26 -56.49
C ASP A 144 -44.19 -65.53 -55.04
N VAL A 145 -43.71 -66.73 -54.74
CA VAL A 145 -43.36 -67.20 -53.40
C VAL A 145 -42.13 -66.48 -52.80
N GLU A 146 -41.32 -65.82 -53.63
CA GLU A 146 -40.12 -65.09 -53.21
C GLU A 146 -40.42 -63.68 -52.65
N LEU A 147 -41.67 -63.21 -52.77
CA LEU A 147 -42.13 -61.93 -52.20
C LEU A 147 -42.45 -62.10 -50.70
N CYS A 148 -41.40 -62.17 -49.90
CA CYS A 148 -41.51 -62.27 -48.44
C CYS A 148 -41.65 -60.87 -47.80
N ARG A 149 -42.65 -60.68 -46.94
CA ARG A 149 -42.81 -59.48 -46.09
C ARG A 149 -42.19 -59.71 -44.71
N ASP A 150 -40.90 -59.44 -44.59
CA ASP A 150 -40.13 -59.58 -43.36
C ASP A 150 -40.14 -58.29 -42.52
N GLY A 151 -39.81 -58.39 -41.23
CA GLY A 151 -39.74 -57.23 -40.30
C GLY A 151 -39.01 -55.99 -40.86
N PRO A 152 -37.89 -56.11 -41.60
CA PRO A 152 -37.23 -54.97 -42.26
C PRO A 152 -38.06 -54.20 -43.29
N GLN A 153 -39.13 -54.78 -43.83
CA GLN A 153 -40.06 -54.13 -44.77
C GLN A 153 -41.23 -53.43 -44.06
N LEU A 154 -41.48 -53.79 -42.79
CA LEU A 154 -42.54 -53.20 -41.98
C LEU A 154 -41.93 -52.01 -41.23
N ARG A 155 -42.26 -50.81 -41.69
CA ARG A 155 -41.79 -49.54 -41.13
C ARG A 155 -42.52 -49.17 -39.85
#